data_AF-A0A5S9ILD0-F1
#
_entry.id   AF-A0A5S9ILD0-F1
#
_cell.length_a   1.000
_cell.length_b   1.000
_cell.length_c   1.000
_cell.angle_alpha   90.00
_cell.angle_beta   90.00
_cell.angle_gamma   90.00
#
_symmetry.space_group_name_H-M   'P 1'
#
loop_
_entity.id
_entity.type
_entity.pdbx_description
1 polymer ?
#
loop_
_entity_poly.entity_id
_entity_poly.type
_entity_poly.pdbx_seq_one_letter_code
_entity_poly.pdbx_strand_id
1 'polypeptide(L)' 'MKFFSKKKKGTVQIIESLTCYCFRIPTKEIVDIIKKHKCRTVEAVQMHCSACEGCGGCRPDIEDLIEECWTKKE' A
#
# COMPACT_ATOMS: atom_id res chain seq x y z
N MET A 1 -21.13 -16.65 -8.70
CA MET A 1 -20.36 -17.03 -7.49
C MET A 1 -20.11 -15.77 -6.67
N LYS A 2 -20.44 -15.76 -5.37
CA LYS A 2 -20.35 -14.60 -4.47
C LYS A 2 -19.17 -14.80 -3.50
N PHE A 3 -18.15 -13.95 -3.56
CA PHE A 3 -17.14 -13.80 -2.50
C PHE A 3 -16.83 -12.31 -2.32
N PHE A 4 -17.82 -11.57 -1.79
CA PHE A 4 -17.64 -10.25 -1.20
C PHE A 4 -16.75 -10.39 0.04
N SER A 5 -15.44 -10.30 -0.15
CA SER A 5 -14.47 -10.28 0.95
C SER A 5 -14.55 -8.90 1.61
N LYS A 6 -15.31 -8.81 2.70
CA LYS A 6 -15.34 -7.67 3.63
C LYS A 6 -13.92 -7.44 4.16
N LYS A 7 -13.10 -6.62 3.50
CA LYS A 7 -11.79 -6.24 4.05
C LYS A 7 -11.98 -5.14 5.09
N LYS A 8 -11.53 -5.45 6.31
CA LYS A 8 -11.57 -4.60 7.49
C LYS A 8 -10.78 -3.32 7.23
N LYS A 9 -11.40 -2.20 7.58
CA LYS A 9 -10.86 -0.85 7.56
C LYS A 9 -9.62 -0.78 8.46
N GLY A 10 -8.44 -0.64 7.87
CA GLY A 10 -7.22 -0.26 8.56
C GLY A 10 -7.21 1.25 8.67
N THR A 11 -7.45 1.80 9.85
CA THR A 11 -7.22 3.22 10.11
C THR A 11 -5.73 3.45 9.91
N VAL A 12 -5.32 4.10 8.81
CA VAL A 12 -3.91 4.45 8.55
C VAL A 12 -3.50 5.47 9.59
N GLN A 13 -3.06 4.95 10.73
CA GLN A 13 -2.46 5.71 11.80
C GLN A 13 -1.05 6.06 11.31
N ILE A 14 -0.82 7.32 10.97
CA ILE A 14 0.46 7.94 10.55
C ILE A 14 1.52 7.96 11.67
N ILE A 15 1.66 6.84 12.38
CA ILE A 15 2.64 6.57 13.44
C ILE A 15 3.54 5.43 12.97
N GLU A 16 4.57 5.76 12.19
CA GLU A 16 5.76 4.95 11.90
C GLU A 16 5.54 3.42 11.78
N SER A 17 4.42 3.00 11.20
CA SER A 17 4.06 1.60 11.08
C SER A 17 4.81 0.95 9.91
N LEU A 18 5.35 -0.24 10.14
CA LEU A 18 5.95 -1.03 9.07
C LEU A 18 4.84 -1.71 8.27
N THR A 19 4.62 -1.27 7.03
CA THR A 19 3.65 -1.90 6.12
C THR A 19 4.19 -3.24 5.60
N CYS A 20 5.49 -3.34 5.35
CA CYS A 20 6.12 -4.61 4.98
C CYS A 20 7.12 -5.03 6.05
N TYR A 21 6.80 -6.07 6.82
CA TYR A 21 7.70 -6.62 7.83
C TYR A 21 8.87 -7.43 7.23
N CYS A 22 8.69 -8.02 6.04
CA CYS A 22 9.73 -8.82 5.37
C CYS A 22 10.96 -7.97 5.02
N PHE A 23 10.72 -6.78 4.46
CA PHE A 23 11.77 -5.87 4.02
C PHE A 23 11.90 -4.65 4.94
N ARG A 24 11.16 -4.62 6.05
CA ARG A 24 11.06 -3.49 7.01
C ARG A 24 10.83 -2.14 6.34
N ILE A 25 9.89 -2.10 5.39
CA ILE A 25 9.55 -0.88 4.66
C ILE A 25 8.41 -0.16 5.40
N PRO A 26 8.62 1.10 5.82
CA PRO A 26 7.61 1.88 6.53
C PRO A 26 6.54 2.43 5.58
N THR A 27 5.32 2.62 6.09
CA THR A 27 4.19 3.17 5.30
C THR A 27 4.53 4.50 4.62
N LYS A 28 5.26 5.37 5.32
CA LYS A 28 5.67 6.69 4.80
C LYS A 28 6.50 6.60 3.52
N GLU A 29 7.38 5.60 3.43
CA GLU A 29 8.26 5.41 2.29
C GLU A 29 7.46 4.93 1.07
N ILE A 30 6.48 4.05 1.29
CA ILE A 30 5.56 3.60 0.25
C ILE A 30 4.76 4.79 -0.30
N VAL A 31 4.20 5.64 0.57
CA VAL A 31 3.46 6.84 0.15
C VAL A 31 4.34 7.82 -0.61
N ASP A 32 5.59 8.03 -0.18
CA ASP A 32 6.54 8.89 -0.87
C ASP A 32 6.82 8.36 -2.28
N ILE A 33 7.09 7.06 -2.42
CA ILE A 33 7.31 6.40 -3.71
C ILE A 33 6.08 6.52 -4.60
N ILE A 34 4.88 6.24 -4.08
CA ILE A 34 3.61 6.38 -4.82
C ILE A 34 3.47 7.79 -5.39
N LYS A 35 3.72 8.83 -4.59
CA LYS A 35 3.60 10.23 -5.01
C LYS A 35 4.71 10.64 -5.97
N LYS A 36 5.94 10.26 -5.70
CA LYS A 36 7.15 10.60 -6.47
C LYS A 36 7.15 9.96 -7.85
N HIS A 37 6.79 8.68 -7.92
CA HIS A 37 6.74 7.90 -9.16
C HIS A 37 5.35 7.84 -9.80
N LYS A 38 4.35 8.49 -9.17
CA LYS A 38 2.95 8.48 -9.60
C LYS A 38 2.42 7.05 -9.82
N CYS A 39 2.81 6.12 -8.96
CA CYS A 39 2.37 4.73 -9.04
C CYS A 39 0.86 4.65 -8.85
N ARG A 40 0.18 3.94 -9.76
CA ARG A 40 -1.28 3.73 -9.72
C ARG A 40 -1.69 2.29 -9.45
N THR A 41 -0.72 1.38 -9.37
CA THR A 41 -0.94 -0.05 -9.15
C THR A 41 0.09 -0.57 -8.16
N VAL A 42 -0.26 -1.66 -7.47
CA VAL A 42 0.62 -2.31 -6.48
C VAL A 42 1.89 -2.82 -7.15
N GLU A 43 1.80 -3.29 -8.38
CA GLU A 43 2.92 -3.74 -9.20
C GLU A 43 3.87 -2.59 -9.55
N ALA A 44 3.33 -1.41 -9.85
CA ALA A 44 4.15 -0.22 -10.08
C ALA A 44 4.93 0.17 -8.81
N VAL A 45 4.29 0.06 -7.64
CA VAL A 45 4.98 0.26 -6.36
C VAL A 45 6.01 -0.83 -6.13
N GLN A 46 5.70 -2.10 -6.40
CA GLN A 46 6.63 -3.24 -6.26
C GLN A 46 7.87 -3.11 -7.16
N MET A 47 7.73 -2.51 -8.35
CA MET A 47 8.87 -2.23 -9.23
C MET A 47 9.81 -1.16 -8.67
N HIS A 48 9.28 -0.20 -7.91
CA HIS A 48 10.06 0.89 -7.32
C HIS A 48 10.48 0.61 -5.87
N CYS A 49 9.81 -0.33 -5.22
CA CYS A 49 9.97 -0.68 -3.83
C CYS A 49 9.92 -2.20 -3.75
N SER A 50 11.00 -2.87 -3.34
CA SER A 50 11.02 -4.34 -3.16
C SER A 50 10.03 -4.86 -2.09
N ALA A 51 9.15 -3.99 -1.56
CA ALA A 51 7.97 -4.37 -0.82
C ALA A 51 7.12 -5.37 -1.63
N CYS A 52 6.56 -6.35 -0.93
CA CYS A 52 5.62 -7.33 -1.47
C CYS A 52 6.15 -8.38 -2.46
N GLU A 53 7.46 -8.43 -2.74
CA GLU A 53 8.08 -9.58 -3.45
C GLU A 53 8.15 -10.85 -2.56
N GLY A 54 8.17 -10.67 -1.24
CA GLY A 54 8.23 -11.75 -0.27
C GLY A 54 6.88 -12.42 -0.01
N CYS A 55 6.30 -12.19 1.17
CA CYS A 55 5.07 -12.86 1.60
C CYS A 55 3.77 -12.34 0.92
N GLY A 56 3.83 -11.20 0.23
CA GLY A 56 2.65 -10.56 -0.39
C GLY A 56 1.60 -10.01 0.59
N GLY A 57 1.82 -10.10 1.91
CA GLY A 57 0.86 -9.66 2.93
C GLY A 57 0.59 -8.15 2.95
N CYS A 58 1.53 -7.35 2.44
CA CYS A 58 1.44 -5.89 2.35
C CYS A 58 0.64 -5.38 1.14
N ARG A 59 0.29 -6.26 0.18
CA ARG A 59 -0.44 -5.85 -1.04
C ARG A 59 -1.74 -5.09 -0.76
N PRO A 60 -2.66 -5.59 0.11
CA PRO A 60 -3.89 -4.86 0.40
C PRO A 60 -3.64 -3.47 1.02
N ASP A 61 -2.63 -3.34 1.87
CA ASP A 61 -2.29 -2.05 2.48
C ASP A 61 -1.77 -1.06 1.43
N ILE A 62 -0.93 -1.51 0.50
CA ILE A 62 -0.44 -0.66 -0.60
C ILE A 62 -1.58 -0.23 -1.53
N GLU A 63 -2.50 -1.14 -1.85
CA GLU A 63 -3.66 -0.86 -2.69
C GLU A 63 -4.53 0.25 -2.07
N ASP A 64 -4.80 0.18 -0.77
CA ASP A 64 -5.54 1.20 -0.02
C ASP A 64 -4.80 2.55 -0.02
N LEU A 65 -3.48 2.57 0.20
CA LEU A 65 -2.66 3.80 0.14
C LEU A 65 -2.66 4.46 -1.24
N ILE A 66 -2.65 3.66 -2.31
CA ILE A 66 -2.77 4.15 -3.68
C ILE A 66 -4.16 4.77 -3.85
N GLU A 67 -5.22 4.04 -3.48
CA GLU A 67 -6.58 4.57 -3.53
C GLU A 67 -6.72 5.86 -2.73
N GLU A 68 -6.15 5.98 -1.52
CA GLU A 68 -6.18 7.21 -0.74
C GLU A 68 -5.39 8.36 -1.40
N CYS A 69 -4.23 8.07 -2.00
CA CYS A 69 -3.43 9.09 -2.68
C CYS A 69 -4.10 9.64 -3.95
N TRP A 70 -4.98 8.85 -4.59
CA TRP A 70 -5.63 9.19 -5.86
C TRP A 70 -7.13 9.45 -5.75
N THR A 71 -7.76 9.06 -4.65
CA THR A 71 -9.16 9.37 -4.31
C THR A 71 -9.26 10.85 -4.03
N LYS A 72 -9.59 11.60 -5.08
CA LYS A 72 -10.13 12.94 -4.94
C LYS A 72 -11.49 12.81 -4.26
N LYS A 73 -11.54 13.00 -2.94
CA LYS A 73 -12.77 13.48 -2.31
C LYS A 73 -12.93 14.94 -2.74
N GLU A 74 -13.76 15.13 -3.77
CA GLU A 74 -14.47 16.39 -4.00
C GLU A 74 -15.44 16.66 -2.85
#